data_AF-A0A9D8QG37-F1
#
_entry.id   AF-A0A9D8QG37-F1
#
_cell.length_a   1.000
_cell.length_b   1.000
_cell.length_c   1.000
_cell.angle_alpha   90.00
_cell.angle_beta   90.00
_cell.angle_gamma   90.00
#
_symmetry.space_group_name_H-M   'P 1'
#
loop_
_entity.id
_entity.type
_entity.pdbx_description
1 polymer ?
#
loop_
_entity_poly.entity_id
_entity_poly.type
_entity_poly.pdbx_seq_one_letter_code
_entity_poly.pdbx_strand_id
1 'polypeptide(L)'
;MIVGEPYPNPVAFDYGKADEAIRELKALLKVLTQHAKERHSRAHGMEKDWKGPYADKFFETEVPRMDSQAKQLVGEIQQAIRTLSSYESAARSLQHQHDQANQRYRDDHQPSPSPQPPPDPGVVPGI
;
A
#
# COMPACT_ATOMS: atom_id res chain seq x y z
N MET A 1 8.64 -20.02 -34.13
CA MET A 1 8.50 -19.62 -32.71
C MET A 1 7.95 -18.21 -32.71
N ILE A 2 6.73 -17.99 -32.21
CA ILE A 2 6.25 -16.63 -31.96
C ILE A 2 6.99 -16.17 -30.71
N VAL A 3 7.93 -15.25 -30.87
CA VAL A 3 8.54 -14.58 -29.71
C VAL A 3 7.44 -13.69 -29.15
N GLY A 4 6.91 -14.06 -27.99
CA GLY A 4 5.93 -13.23 -27.28
C GLY A 4 6.62 -12.05 -26.59
N GLU A 5 5.83 -11.13 -26.05
CA GLU A 5 6.33 -10.06 -25.20
C GLU A 5 7.22 -10.61 -24.06
N PRO A 6 8.26 -9.86 -23.63
CA PRO A 6 9.19 -10.32 -22.62
C PRO A 6 8.53 -10.53 -21.24
N TYR A 7 7.48 -9.77 -20.91
CA TYR A 7 6.74 -9.88 -19.66
C TYR A 7 5.24 -10.04 -19.92
N PRO A 8 4.77 -11.23 -20.36
CA PRO A 8 3.37 -11.42 -20.76
C PRO A 8 2.40 -11.50 -19.57
N ASN A 9 2.92 -11.80 -18.37
CA ASN A 9 2.13 -11.89 -17.16
C ASN A 9 2.29 -10.61 -16.32
N PRO A 10 1.20 -10.01 -15.83
CA PRO A 10 1.28 -8.89 -14.91
C PRO A 10 1.90 -9.32 -13.57
N VAL A 11 2.41 -8.35 -12.82
CA VAL A 11 2.90 -8.56 -11.47
C VAL A 11 1.77 -9.07 -10.58
N ALA A 12 1.96 -10.26 -10.00
CA ALA A 12 1.00 -10.88 -9.11
C ALA A 12 1.03 -10.18 -7.74
N PHE A 13 0.25 -9.10 -7.61
CA PHE A 13 0.05 -8.38 -6.35
C PHE A 13 -1.43 -8.06 -6.18
N ASP A 14 -1.99 -8.44 -5.02
CA ASP A 14 -3.40 -8.18 -4.70
C ASP A 14 -3.54 -6.80 -4.06
N TYR A 15 -3.64 -5.77 -4.91
CA TYR A 15 -3.80 -4.39 -4.49
C TYR A 15 -5.06 -4.19 -3.62
N GLY A 16 -6.14 -4.89 -3.94
CA GLY A 16 -7.39 -4.80 -3.20
C GLY A 16 -7.24 -5.26 -1.74
N LYS A 17 -6.60 -6.41 -1.52
CA LYS A 17 -6.31 -6.90 -0.17
C LYS A 17 -5.31 -6.03 0.58
N ALA A 18 -4.30 -5.48 -0.10
CA ALA A 18 -3.34 -4.59 0.53
C ALA A 18 -4.01 -3.29 1.01
N ASP A 19 -4.85 -2.67 0.16
CA ASP A 19 -5.61 -1.47 0.50
C ASP A 19 -6.60 -1.72 1.64
N GLU A 20 -7.29 -2.85 1.60
CA GLU A 20 -8.21 -3.28 2.66
C GLU A 20 -7.48 -3.45 3.99
N ALA A 21 -6.37 -4.18 4.01
CA ALA A 21 -5.55 -4.38 5.21
C ALA A 21 -5.02 -3.05 5.77
N ILE A 22 -4.50 -2.16 4.91
CA ILE A 22 -4.03 -0.82 5.34
C ILE A 22 -5.16 -0.01 5.96
N ARG A 23 -6.36 -0.05 5.36
CA ARG A 23 -7.55 0.65 5.88
C ARG A 23 -7.97 0.11 7.24
N GLU A 24 -8.03 -1.21 7.41
CA GLU A 24 -8.36 -1.84 8.69
C GLU A 24 -7.33 -1.50 9.77
N LEU A 25 -6.03 -1.56 9.46
CA LEU A 25 -4.97 -1.19 10.39
C LEU A 25 -5.05 0.28 10.81
N LYS A 26 -5.37 1.20 9.88
CA LYS A 26 -5.59 2.62 10.20
C LYS A 26 -6.82 2.81 11.11
N ALA A 27 -7.90 2.07 10.87
CA ALA A 27 -9.09 2.10 11.71
C ALA A 27 -8.79 1.59 13.13
N LEU A 28 -8.08 0.46 13.24
CA LEU A 28 -7.62 -0.10 14.51
C LEU A 28 -6.73 0.89 15.27
N LEU A 29 -5.78 1.53 14.58
CA LEU A 29 -4.87 2.52 15.17
C LEU A 29 -5.63 3.69 15.81
N LYS A 30 -6.68 4.18 15.14
CA LYS A 30 -7.56 5.23 15.67
C LYS A 30 -8.26 4.78 16.96
N VAL A 31 -8.82 3.57 16.95
CA VAL A 31 -9.52 2.99 18.11
C VAL A 31 -8.56 2.79 19.30
N LEU A 32 -7.37 2.23 19.06
CA LEU A 32 -6.36 2.00 20.09
C LEU A 32 -5.85 3.30 20.71
N THR A 33 -5.60 4.31 19.88
CA THR A 33 -5.13 5.63 20.36
C THR A 33 -6.21 6.30 21.21
N GLN A 34 -7.47 6.21 20.80
CA GLN A 34 -8.59 6.72 21.59
C GLN A 34 -8.70 6.01 22.94
N HIS A 35 -8.65 4.67 22.96
CA HIS A 35 -8.69 3.92 24.22
C HIS A 35 -7.48 4.20 25.13
N ALA A 36 -6.28 4.36 24.58
CA ALA A 36 -5.10 4.73 25.35
C ALA A 36 -5.29 6.11 26.01
N LYS A 37 -5.80 7.10 25.26
CA LYS A 37 -6.11 8.44 25.78
C LYS A 37 -7.17 8.40 26.88
N GLU A 38 -8.25 7.66 26.68
CA GLU A 38 -9.32 7.50 27.67
C GLU A 38 -8.81 6.84 28.95
N ARG A 39 -8.00 5.77 28.85
CA ARG A 39 -7.40 5.11 30.01
C ARG A 39 -6.48 6.05 30.76
N HIS A 40 -5.63 6.80 30.05
CA HIS A 40 -4.75 7.78 30.67
C HIS A 40 -5.53 8.87 31.41
N SER A 41 -6.58 9.42 30.76
CA SER A 41 -7.45 10.42 31.39
C SER A 41 -8.17 9.88 32.63
N ARG A 42 -8.64 8.63 32.60
CA ARG A 42 -9.30 8.00 33.75
C ARG A 42 -8.33 7.75 34.88
N ALA A 43 -7.14 7.22 34.59
CA ALA A 43 -6.09 7.01 35.58
C ALA A 43 -5.74 8.32 36.30
N HIS A 44 -5.51 9.40 35.56
CA HIS A 44 -5.18 10.69 36.14
C HIS A 44 -6.33 11.33 36.94
N GLY A 45 -7.58 11.05 36.56
CA GLY A 45 -8.75 11.41 37.38
C GLY A 45 -8.78 10.66 38.72
N MET A 46 -8.50 9.34 38.68
CA MET A 46 -8.50 8.49 39.88
C MET A 46 -7.35 8.82 40.85
N GLU A 47 -6.22 9.33 40.36
CA GLU A 47 -5.05 9.68 41.18
C GLU A 47 -5.37 10.69 42.30
N LYS A 48 -6.36 11.56 42.07
CA LYS A 48 -6.78 12.57 43.04
C LYS A 48 -7.58 11.96 44.20
N ASP A 49 -8.44 11.00 43.91
CA ASP A 49 -9.44 10.48 44.84
C ASP A 49 -9.03 9.14 45.46
N TRP A 50 -8.20 8.34 44.77
CA TRP A 50 -7.76 7.03 45.23
C TRP A 50 -6.41 7.14 45.95
N LYS A 51 -6.39 6.79 47.24
CA LYS A 51 -5.20 6.87 48.11
C LYS A 51 -4.87 5.53 48.76
N GLY A 52 -3.61 5.38 49.15
CA GLY A 52 -3.08 4.25 49.91
C GLY A 52 -2.08 3.40 49.12
N PRO A 53 -1.41 2.43 49.77
CA PRO A 53 -0.26 1.71 49.19
C PRO A 53 -0.56 0.97 47.88
N TYR A 54 -1.81 0.53 47.69
CA TYR A 54 -2.25 -0.11 46.45
C TYR A 54 -2.44 0.89 45.30
N ALA A 55 -2.88 2.12 45.60
CA ALA A 55 -3.00 3.19 44.62
C ALA A 55 -1.60 3.60 44.15
N ASP A 56 -0.67 3.81 45.10
CA ASP A 56 0.73 4.18 44.80
C ASP A 56 1.37 3.14 43.87
N LYS A 57 1.28 1.84 44.22
CA LYS A 57 1.77 0.77 43.36
C LYS A 57 1.13 0.78 41.97
N PHE A 58 -0.19 0.96 41.89
CA PHE A 58 -0.89 0.99 40.61
C PHE A 58 -0.41 2.13 39.72
N PHE A 59 -0.27 3.35 40.26
CA PHE A 59 0.18 4.52 39.49
C PHE A 59 1.67 4.48 39.16
N GLU A 60 2.51 3.91 40.01
CA GLU A 60 3.95 3.79 39.78
C GLU A 60 4.30 2.64 38.81
N THR A 61 3.54 1.55 38.80
CA THR A 61 3.90 0.36 38.00
C THR A 61 2.92 0.07 36.86
N GLU A 62 1.63 -0.05 37.15
CA GLU A 62 0.66 -0.54 36.16
C GLU A 62 0.33 0.52 35.11
N VAL A 63 0.16 1.78 35.50
CA VAL A 63 -0.13 2.87 34.54
C VAL A 63 1.00 3.04 33.52
N PRO A 64 2.29 3.14 33.92
CA PRO A 64 3.40 3.20 32.97
C PRO A 64 3.53 1.93 32.12
N ARG A 65 3.29 0.74 32.70
CA ARG A 65 3.33 -0.52 31.96
C ARG A 65 2.27 -0.55 30.86
N MET A 66 1.04 -0.17 31.16
CA MET A 66 -0.05 -0.10 30.18
C MET A 66 0.23 0.91 29.07
N ASP A 67 0.77 2.09 29.42
CA ASP A 67 1.14 3.12 28.44
C ASP A 67 2.26 2.65 27.51
N SER A 68 3.30 2.02 28.06
CA SER A 68 4.40 1.43 27.28
C SER A 68 3.90 0.36 26.31
N GLN A 69 3.06 -0.57 26.78
CA GLN A 69 2.47 -1.62 25.95
C GLN A 69 1.57 -1.04 24.84
N ALA A 70 0.78 0.00 25.15
CA ALA A 70 -0.05 0.67 24.16
C ALA A 70 0.80 1.37 23.08
N LYS A 71 1.87 2.06 23.48
CA LYS A 71 2.82 2.70 22.55
C LYS A 71 3.52 1.67 21.66
N GLN A 72 3.93 0.54 22.22
CA GLN A 72 4.52 -0.56 21.45
C GLN A 72 3.56 -1.07 20.39
N LEU A 73 2.33 -1.42 20.78
CA LEU A 73 1.31 -1.91 19.84
C LEU A 73 0.99 -0.90 18.73
N VAL A 74 0.88 0.39 19.10
CA VAL A 74 0.73 1.49 18.14
C VAL A 74 1.90 1.52 17.14
N GLY A 75 3.13 1.38 17.63
CA GLY A 75 4.33 1.35 16.80
C GLY A 75 4.36 0.16 15.84
N GLU A 76 3.99 -1.03 16.31
CA GLU A 76 3.91 -2.26 15.50
C GLU A 76 2.88 -2.11 14.36
N ILE A 77 1.70 -1.57 14.64
CA ILE A 77 0.66 -1.33 13.63
C ILE A 77 1.13 -0.29 12.60
N GLN A 78 1.74 0.80 13.04
CA GLN A 78 2.31 1.80 12.14
C GLN A 78 3.41 1.21 11.24
N GLN A 79 4.24 0.32 11.80
CA GLN A 79 5.26 -0.38 11.03
C GLN A 79 4.63 -1.31 9.99
N ALA A 80 3.60 -2.08 10.35
CA ALA A 80 2.89 -2.94 9.42
C ALA A 80 2.29 -2.15 8.24
N ILE A 81 1.66 -1.00 8.51
CA ILE A 81 1.14 -0.09 7.47
C ILE A 81 2.24 0.36 6.53
N ARG A 82 3.40 0.80 7.06
CA ARG A 82 4.55 1.22 6.24
C ARG A 82 5.07 0.08 5.37
N THR A 83 5.19 -1.12 5.92
CA THR A 83 5.63 -2.31 5.19
C THR A 83 4.69 -2.65 4.04
N LEU A 84 3.37 -2.70 4.28
CA LEU A 84 2.38 -2.97 3.24
C LEU A 84 2.40 -1.91 2.13
N SER A 85 2.50 -0.63 2.50
CA SER A 85 2.58 0.48 1.53
C SER A 85 3.86 0.41 0.68
N SER A 86 4.96 -0.06 1.28
CA SER A 86 6.24 -0.29 0.56
C SER A 86 6.11 -1.42 -0.45
N TYR A 87 5.48 -2.54 -0.09
CA TYR A 87 5.24 -3.65 -1.01
C TYR A 87 4.33 -3.26 -2.18
N GLU A 88 3.28 -2.48 -1.92
CA GLU A 88 2.43 -1.94 -2.96
C GLU A 88 3.22 -1.06 -3.94
N SER A 89 4.04 -0.14 -3.40
CA SER A 89 4.88 0.75 -4.21
C SER A 89 5.90 -0.02 -5.06
N ALA A 90 6.51 -1.07 -4.50
CA ALA A 90 7.43 -1.94 -5.21
C ALA A 90 6.72 -2.73 -6.33
N ALA A 91 5.53 -3.25 -6.07
CA ALA A 91 4.73 -3.96 -7.07
C ALA A 91 4.34 -3.04 -8.25
N ARG A 92 3.92 -1.79 -7.96
CA ARG A 92 3.63 -0.78 -8.99
C ARG A 92 4.88 -0.45 -9.82
N SER A 93 6.01 -0.28 -9.16
CA SER A 93 7.28 0.01 -9.83
C SER A 93 7.70 -1.12 -10.77
N LEU A 94 7.54 -2.37 -10.33
CA LEU A 94 7.85 -3.55 -11.15
C LEU A 94 6.89 -3.67 -12.33
N GLN A 95 5.58 -3.44 -12.12
CA GLN A 95 4.61 -3.45 -13.22
C GLN A 95 4.96 -2.40 -14.26
N HIS A 96 5.32 -1.19 -13.82
CA HIS A 96 5.73 -0.13 -14.73
C HIS A 96 6.97 -0.51 -15.56
N GLN A 97 7.94 -1.19 -14.95
CA GLN A 97 9.12 -1.70 -15.67
C GLN A 97 8.73 -2.76 -16.72
N HIS A 98 7.84 -3.69 -16.37
CA HIS A 98 7.32 -4.68 -17.32
C HIS A 98 6.60 -4.01 -18.50
N ASP A 99 5.73 -3.03 -18.21
CA ASP A 99 4.97 -2.30 -19.22
C ASP A 99 5.91 -1.55 -20.18
N GLN A 100 6.93 -0.86 -19.65
CA GLN A 100 7.94 -0.18 -20.47
C GLN A 100 8.72 -1.16 -21.36
N ALA A 101 9.13 -2.31 -20.82
CA ALA A 101 9.86 -3.32 -21.58
C ALA A 101 9.01 -3.93 -22.69
N ASN A 102 7.73 -4.21 -22.43
CA ASN A 102 6.79 -4.69 -23.43
C ASN A 102 6.50 -3.63 -24.49
N GLN A 103 6.39 -2.36 -24.11
CA GLN A 103 6.22 -1.27 -25.06
C GLN A 103 7.41 -1.15 -26.01
N ARG A 104 8.64 -1.12 -25.49
CA ARG A 104 9.86 -1.12 -26.31
C ARG A 104 9.90 -2.32 -27.25
N TYR A 105 9.57 -3.51 -26.74
CA TYR A 105 9.49 -4.71 -27.56
C TYR A 105 8.51 -4.55 -28.74
N ARG A 106 7.31 -4.01 -28.49
CA ARG A 106 6.32 -3.74 -29.55
C ARG A 106 6.82 -2.72 -30.56
N ASP A 107 7.47 -1.66 -30.12
CA ASP A 107 8.01 -0.62 -31.00
C ASP A 107 9.13 -1.18 -31.90
N ASP A 108 10.02 -2.00 -31.34
CA ASP A 108 11.13 -2.64 -32.08
C ASP A 108 10.67 -3.73 -33.06
N HIS A 109 9.51 -4.35 -32.80
CA HIS A 109 8.98 -5.46 -33.60
C HIS A 109 7.72 -5.09 -34.40
N GLN A 110 7.33 -3.81 -34.43
CA GLN A 110 6.27 -3.34 -35.30
C GLN A 110 6.78 -3.35 -36.75
N PRO A 111 6.11 -4.09 -37.67
CA PRO A 111 6.46 -4.00 -39.08
C PRO A 111 6.22 -2.56 -39.56
N SER A 112 7.21 -1.98 -40.24
CA SER A 112 7.03 -0.68 -40.89
C SER A 112 5.77 -0.72 -41.77
N PRO A 113 4.95 0.35 -41.79
CA PRO A 113 3.81 0.39 -42.70
C PRO A 113 4.32 0.13 -44.11
N SER A 114 3.77 -0.89 -44.77
CA SER A 114 4.14 -1.19 -46.15
C SER A 114 3.96 0.08 -46.98
N PRO A 115 4.96 0.49 -47.79
CA PRO A 115 4.79 1.64 -48.66
C PRO A 115 3.52 1.44 -49.48
N GLN A 116 2.62 2.43 -49.46
CA GLN A 116 1.42 2.39 -50.28
C GLN A 116 1.86 2.12 -51.73
N PRO A 117 1.25 1.14 -52.43
CA PRO A 117 1.52 0.97 -53.85
C PRO A 117 1.24 2.31 -54.54
N PRO A 118 2.10 2.73 -55.49
CA PRO A 118 1.90 3.97 -56.21
C PRO A 118 0.48 4.00 -56.81
N PRO A 119 -0.19 5.16 -56.84
CA PRO A 119 -1.51 5.26 -57.44
C PRO A 119 -1.44 4.74 -58.88
N ASP A 120 -2.33 3.80 -59.19
CA ASP A 120 -2.39 3.13 -60.48
C ASP A 120 -2.63 4.19 -61.58
N PRO A 121 -1.72 4.38 -62.56
CA PRO A 121 -1.85 5.41 -63.60
C PRO A 121 -2.97 5.12 -64.62
N GLY A 122 -3.84 4.12 -64.38
CA GLY A 122 -4.69 3.50 -65.39
C GLY A 122 -6.20 3.79 -65.36
N VAL A 123 -6.75 4.55 -64.41
CA VAL A 123 -8.21 4.84 -64.42
C VAL A 123 -8.47 6.17 -65.12
N VAL A 124 -8.58 6.11 -66.44
CA VAL A 124 -9.25 7.18 -67.21
C VAL A 124 -10.74 7.12 -66.84
N PRO A 125 -11.33 8.19 -66.27
CA PRO A 125 -12.78 8.23 -66.07
C PRO A 125 -13.45 8.23 -67.45
N GLY A 126 -14.17 7.14 -67.75
CA GLY A 126 -15.04 7.05 -68.91
C GLY A 126 -16.17 8.08 -68.79
N ILE A 127 -16.36 8.83 -69.88
CA ILE A 127 -17.41 9.84 -70.11
C ILE A 127 -18.77 9.15 -70.30
#